data_AF-A0A2S2PWI5-F1
#
_entry.id   AF-A0A2S2PWI5-F1
#
_cell.length_a   1.000
_cell.length_b   1.000
_cell.length_c   1.000
_cell.angle_alpha   90.00
_cell.angle_beta   90.00
_cell.angle_gamma   90.00
#
_symmetry.space_group_name_H-M   'P 1'
#
loop_
_entity.id
_entity.type
_entity.pdbx_description
1 polymer ?
#
loop_
_entity_poly.entity_id
_entity_poly.type
_entity_poly.pdbx_seq_one_letter_code
_entity_poly.pdbx_strand_id
1 'polypeptide(L)'
;MVRIKTAPVNSITIQVYFPTSNSDEEEIEQIYNILEELIECIHHKNNLIIMGNFNAVVGNVADSDAVGKYGLETRNERGSRLVNFCKQNSFVITNTFFEVPLRRSYTWTAQ
;
A
#
# COMPACT_ATOMS: atom_id res chain seq x y z
N MET A 1 -4.08 22.13 1.74
CA MET A 1 -5.09 22.03 0.67
C MET A 1 -4.38 21.56 -0.60
N VAL A 2 -4.68 20.36 -1.08
CA VAL A 2 -4.16 19.87 -2.37
C VAL A 2 -5.34 19.83 -3.34
N ARG A 3 -5.17 20.41 -4.54
CA ARG A 3 -6.17 20.36 -5.61
C ARG A 3 -5.62 19.51 -6.75
N ILE A 4 -6.23 18.35 -6.98
CA ILE A 4 -5.86 17.45 -8.07
C ILE A 4 -7.04 17.42 -9.05
N LYS A 5 -6.78 17.73 -10.33
CA LYS A 5 -7.74 17.51 -11.42
C LYS A 5 -7.29 16.27 -12.14
N THR A 6 -8.19 15.29 -12.31
CA THR A 6 -7.87 14.04 -13.01
C THR A 6 -8.73 13.90 -14.26
N ALA A 7 -8.09 13.45 -15.33
CA ALA A 7 -8.68 13.17 -16.64
C ALA A 7 -7.78 12.12 -17.34
N PRO A 8 -8.32 11.26 -18.22
CA PRO A 8 -9.71 11.18 -18.66
C PRO A 8 -10.64 10.42 -17.69
N VAL A 9 -10.10 9.79 -16.65
CA VAL A 9 -10.84 8.98 -15.67
C VAL A 9 -10.82 9.60 -14.28
N ASN A 10 -11.88 9.39 -13.52
CA ASN A 10 -11.95 9.81 -12.12
C ASN A 10 -10.90 9.07 -11.30
N SER A 11 -10.40 9.71 -10.26
CA SER A 11 -9.49 9.07 -9.31
C SER A 11 -10.10 9.09 -7.93
N ILE A 12 -10.04 7.95 -7.25
CA ILE A 12 -10.53 7.76 -5.89
C ILE A 12 -9.30 7.51 -5.02
N THR A 13 -9.21 8.22 -3.91
CA THR A 13 -8.10 8.07 -2.97
C THR A 13 -8.64 7.64 -1.62
N ILE A 14 -8.14 6.51 -1.14
CA ILE A 14 -8.39 6.01 0.21
C ILE A 14 -7.13 6.23 1.01
N GLN A 15 -7.24 6.93 2.13
CA GLN A 15 -6.13 7.12 3.05
C GLN A 15 -6.29 6.20 4.26
N VAL A 16 -5.25 5.43 4.58
CA VAL A 16 -5.24 4.47 5.67
C VAL A 16 -4.16 4.79 6.69
N TYR A 17 -4.42 4.42 7.94
CA TYR A 17 -3.43 4.31 8.98
C TYR A 17 -3.63 2.99 9.69
N PHE A 18 -2.73 2.04 9.43
CA PHE A 18 -2.76 0.74 10.06
C PHE A 18 -2.30 0.83 11.51
N PRO A 19 -2.82 -0.02 12.41
CA PRO A 19 -2.40 -0.08 13.80
C PRO A 19 -0.91 -0.43 13.92
N THR A 20 -0.32 -0.18 15.08
CA THR A 20 1.11 -0.48 15.31
C THR A 20 1.31 -1.97 15.62
N SER A 21 2.56 -2.43 15.80
CA SER A 21 2.86 -3.84 16.14
C SER A 21 2.26 -4.31 17.46
N ASN A 22 1.81 -3.39 18.32
CA ASN A 22 1.25 -3.69 19.64
C ASN A 22 -0.28 -3.78 19.63
N SER A 23 -0.89 -3.61 18.46
CA SER A 23 -2.34 -3.66 18.28
C SER A 23 -2.82 -5.08 17.99
N ASP A 24 -4.08 -5.34 18.33
CA ASP A 24 -4.69 -6.65 18.15
C ASP A 24 -4.84 -7.01 16.65
N GLU A 25 -4.67 -8.29 16.33
CA GLU A 25 -4.79 -8.78 14.95
C GLU A 25 -6.19 -8.55 14.37
N GLU A 26 -7.22 -8.57 15.23
CA GLU A 26 -8.60 -8.29 14.87
C GLU A 26 -8.77 -6.87 14.31
N GLU A 27 -8.08 -5.87 14.88
CA GLU A 27 -8.13 -4.48 14.37
C GLU A 27 -7.52 -4.39 12.96
N ILE A 28 -6.44 -5.14 12.72
CA ILE A 28 -5.80 -5.22 11.39
C ILE A 28 -6.74 -5.90 10.39
N GLU A 29 -7.39 -6.99 10.79
CA GLU A 29 -8.39 -7.70 9.97
C GLU A 29 -9.57 -6.82 9.61
N GLN A 30 -10.15 -6.10 10.58
CA GLN A 30 -11.26 -5.19 10.35
C GLN A 30 -10.91 -4.13 9.29
N ILE A 31 -9.70 -3.58 9.32
CA ILE A 31 -9.26 -2.60 8.31
C ILE A 31 -9.17 -3.23 6.92
N TYR A 32 -8.63 -4.44 6.80
CA TYR A 32 -8.60 -5.13 5.50
C TYR A 32 -10.00 -5.43 4.98
N ASN A 33 -10.93 -5.86 5.84
CA ASN A 33 -12.32 -6.13 5.44
C ASN A 33 -13.01 -4.85 4.93
N ILE A 34 -12.84 -3.73 5.63
CA ILE A 34 -13.37 -2.43 5.19
C ILE A 34 -12.76 -2.03 3.84
N LEU A 35 -11.46 -2.27 3.63
CA LEU A 35 -10.82 -1.97 2.35
C LEU A 35 -11.39 -2.81 1.20
N GLU A 36 -11.61 -4.10 1.42
CA GLU A 36 -12.23 -4.98 0.41
C GLU A 36 -13.65 -4.49 0.06
N GLU A 37 -14.49 -4.19 1.05
CA GLU A 37 -15.84 -3.66 0.81
C GLU A 37 -15.81 -2.35 -0.01
N LEU A 38 -14.87 -1.45 0.30
CA LEU A 38 -14.69 -0.21 -0.46
C LEU A 38 -14.21 -0.49 -1.89
N ILE A 39 -13.30 -1.44 -2.09
CA ILE A 39 -12.82 -1.83 -3.43
C ILE A 39 -13.97 -2.40 -4.27
N GLU A 40 -14.80 -3.26 -3.69
CA GLU A 40 -15.97 -3.84 -4.35
C GLU A 40 -17.00 -2.79 -4.78
N CYS A 41 -17.16 -1.72 -3.99
CA CYS A 41 -18.06 -0.61 -4.31
C CYS A 41 -17.52 0.31 -5.43
N ILE A 42 -16.22 0.26 -5.72
CA ILE A 42 -15.57 1.16 -6.68
C ILE A 42 -15.61 0.55 -8.09
N HIS A 43 -16.24 1.28 -9.01
CA HIS A 43 -16.22 0.89 -10.43
C HIS A 43 -14.78 0.78 -10.97
N HIS A 44 -14.46 -0.34 -11.64
CA HIS A 44 -13.15 -0.61 -12.25
C HIS A 44 -12.64 0.44 -13.28
N LYS A 45 -13.49 1.36 -13.72
CA LYS A 45 -13.10 2.47 -14.62
C LYS A 45 -12.43 3.63 -13.89
N ASN A 46 -12.52 3.68 -12.56
CA ASN A 46 -11.87 4.70 -11.76
C ASN A 46 -10.43 4.28 -11.44
N ASN A 47 -9.53 5.26 -11.37
CA ASN A 47 -8.18 5.04 -10.84
C ASN A 47 -8.25 5.03 -9.31
N LEU A 48 -8.03 3.88 -8.69
CA LEU A 48 -7.98 3.76 -7.23
C LEU A 48 -6.55 3.91 -6.72
N ILE A 49 -6.36 4.78 -5.73
CA ILE A 49 -5.11 4.99 -5.02
C ILE A 49 -5.38 4.73 -3.54
N ILE A 50 -4.72 3.73 -2.97
CA ILE A 50 -4.71 3.49 -1.53
C ILE A 50 -3.36 3.97 -1.01
N MET A 51 -3.37 4.92 -0.08
CA MET A 51 -2.15 5.54 0.44
C MET A 51 -2.20 5.71 1.95
N GLY A 52 -1.06 5.97 2.56
CA GLY A 52 -0.95 6.23 3.99
C GLY A 52 0.05 5.30 4.65
N ASN A 53 -0.13 5.05 5.94
CA ASN A 53 0.81 4.24 6.70
C ASN A 53 0.26 2.83 6.89
N PHE A 54 0.89 1.84 6.26
CA PHE A 54 0.54 0.43 6.41
C PHE A 54 1.28 -0.28 7.55
N ASN A 55 2.28 0.38 8.17
CA ASN A 55 3.18 -0.21 9.16
C ASN A 55 3.75 -1.56 8.69
N ALA A 56 4.16 -1.63 7.42
CA ALA A 56 4.59 -2.85 6.75
C ALA A 56 5.91 -2.63 5.99
N VAL A 57 6.80 -3.63 6.02
CA VAL A 57 8.05 -3.63 5.25
C VAL A 57 7.91 -4.68 4.15
N VAL A 58 7.81 -4.25 2.90
CA VAL A 58 7.49 -5.13 1.76
C VAL A 58 8.72 -5.79 1.14
N GLY A 59 9.91 -5.37 1.53
CA GLY A 59 11.19 -5.94 1.13
C GLY A 59 11.75 -5.39 -0.18
N ASN A 60 13.02 -5.68 -0.44
CA ASN A 60 13.77 -5.29 -1.64
C ASN A 60 13.78 -6.35 -2.76
N VAL A 61 13.12 -7.49 -2.55
CA VAL A 61 13.01 -8.55 -3.53
C VAL A 61 11.77 -8.31 -4.37
N ALA A 62 11.97 -8.16 -5.69
CA ALA A 62 10.87 -8.09 -6.64
C ALA A 62 10.01 -9.36 -6.52
N ASP A 63 8.70 -9.17 -6.42
CA ASP A 63 7.76 -10.26 -6.24
C ASP A 63 6.52 -9.98 -7.10
N SER A 64 6.41 -10.77 -8.16
CA SER A 64 5.39 -10.65 -9.21
C SER A 64 5.28 -9.21 -9.75
N ASP A 65 4.12 -8.86 -10.31
CA ASP A 65 3.80 -7.50 -10.74
C ASP A 65 3.44 -6.55 -9.58
N ALA A 66 3.40 -7.04 -8.33
CA ALA A 66 2.93 -6.26 -7.18
C ALA A 66 4.05 -5.47 -6.51
N VAL A 67 5.28 -6.00 -6.49
CA VAL A 67 6.43 -5.39 -5.81
C VAL A 67 7.60 -5.22 -6.79
N GLY A 68 8.07 -3.99 -6.96
CA GLY A 68 9.23 -3.65 -7.76
C GLY A 68 10.56 -3.90 -7.04
N LYS A 69 11.65 -3.78 -7.79
CA LYS A 69 13.02 -4.10 -7.34
C LYS A 69 13.67 -3.06 -6.41
N TYR A 70 13.04 -1.91 -6.19
CA TYR A 70 13.59 -0.80 -5.42
C TYR A 70 12.97 -0.68 -4.01
N GLY A 71 12.27 -1.72 -3.54
CA GLY A 71 11.86 -1.78 -2.15
C GLY A 71 13.05 -1.83 -1.18
N LEU A 72 12.77 -1.66 0.11
CA LEU A 72 13.78 -1.62 1.15
C LEU A 72 13.68 -2.81 2.09
N GLU A 73 14.82 -3.13 2.71
CA GLU A 73 14.93 -4.08 3.81
C GLU A 73 14.43 -5.49 3.47
N THR A 74 14.34 -6.34 4.48
CA THR A 74 13.76 -7.68 4.38
C THR A 74 12.27 -7.60 4.66
N ARG A 75 11.47 -8.27 3.83
CA ARG A 75 10.01 -8.33 3.99
C ARG A 75 9.63 -8.87 5.37
N ASN A 76 8.76 -8.16 6.09
CA ASN A 76 8.17 -8.62 7.35
C ASN A 76 6.79 -9.27 7.12
N GLU A 77 6.21 -9.88 8.16
CA GLU A 77 4.92 -10.56 8.08
C GLU A 77 3.79 -9.65 7.57
N ARG A 78 3.72 -8.43 8.09
CA ARG A 78 2.75 -7.42 7.64
C ARG A 78 2.96 -7.02 6.18
N GLY A 79 4.22 -6.96 5.74
CA GLY A 79 4.61 -6.78 4.34
C GLY A 79 4.14 -7.91 3.45
N SER A 80 4.29 -9.16 3.88
CA SER A 80 3.76 -10.32 3.16
C SER A 80 2.24 -10.26 3.02
N ARG A 81 1.53 -9.87 4.09
CA ARG A 81 0.07 -9.68 4.04
C ARG A 81 -0.34 -8.58 3.06
N LEU A 82 0.33 -7.43 3.11
CA LEU A 82 0.08 -6.33 2.17
C LEU A 82 0.35 -6.74 0.72
N VAL A 83 1.45 -7.46 0.46
CA VAL A 83 1.78 -7.96 -0.88
C VAL A 83 0.72 -8.93 -1.39
N ASN A 84 0.25 -9.86 -0.54
CA ASN A 84 -0.82 -10.78 -0.93
C ASN A 84 -2.13 -10.05 -1.23
N PHE A 85 -2.52 -9.08 -0.39
CA PHE A 85 -3.68 -8.23 -0.63
C PHE A 85 -3.57 -7.48 -1.98
N CYS A 86 -2.41 -6.90 -2.27
CA CYS A 86 -2.17 -6.22 -3.55
C CYS A 86 -2.26 -7.20 -4.73
N LYS A 87 -1.69 -8.40 -4.62
CA LYS A 87 -1.79 -9.42 -5.68
C LYS A 87 -3.23 -9.84 -5.96
N GLN A 88 -4.02 -10.10 -4.91
CA GLN A 88 -5.43 -10.49 -5.02
C GLN A 88 -6.26 -9.42 -5.73
N ASN A 89 -5.99 -8.15 -5.43
CA ASN A 89 -6.71 -7.01 -5.99
C ASN A 89 -6.05 -6.37 -7.23
N SER A 90 -5.01 -7.01 -7.80
CA SER A 90 -4.25 -6.48 -8.95
C SER A 90 -3.68 -5.06 -8.73
N PHE A 91 -3.26 -4.75 -7.51
CA PHE A 91 -2.55 -3.51 -7.17
C PHE A 91 -1.04 -3.67 -7.22
N VAL A 92 -0.38 -2.53 -7.38
CA VAL A 92 1.07 -2.42 -7.37
C VAL A 92 1.52 -1.48 -6.25
N ILE A 93 2.59 -1.86 -5.54
CA ILE A 93 3.17 -1.06 -4.46
C ILE A 93 4.16 -0.07 -5.06
N THR A 94 3.64 1.07 -5.50
CA THR A 94 4.34 2.06 -6.34
C THR A 94 5.70 2.51 -5.78
N ASN A 95 5.85 2.64 -4.46
CA ASN A 95 7.11 3.04 -3.82
C ASN A 95 8.29 2.09 -4.10
N THR A 96 8.03 0.87 -4.58
CA THR A 96 9.06 -0.13 -4.88
C THR A 96 9.47 -0.18 -6.35
N PHE A 97 8.78 0.55 -7.24
CA PHE A 97 9.02 0.53 -8.69
C PHE A 97 9.99 1.62 -9.17
N PHE A 98 10.25 2.63 -8.35
CA PHE A 98 11.06 3.77 -8.75
C PHE A 98 12.36 3.83 -7.96
N GLU A 99 13.46 4.04 -8.68
CA GLU A 99 14.75 4.31 -8.06
C GLU A 99 14.75 5.71 -7.47
N VAL A 100 14.89 5.80 -6.15
CA VAL A 100 15.03 7.05 -5.43
C VAL A 100 16.26 7.00 -4.53
N PRO A 101 16.91 8.15 -4.23
CA PRO A 101 18.03 8.17 -3.30
C PRO A 101 17.61 7.58 -1.93
N LEU A 102 18.48 6.77 -1.31
CA LEU A 102 18.18 6.05 -0.05
C LEU A 102 17.61 6.95 1.06
N ARG A 103 18.06 8.21 1.16
CA ARG A 103 17.50 9.17 2.13
C ARG A 103 16.01 9.51 1.93
N ARG A 104 15.43 9.14 0.79
CA ARG A 104 14.03 9.39 0.39
C ARG A 104 13.21 8.10 0.26
N SER A 105 13.84 6.92 0.36
CA SER A 105 13.14 5.65 0.25
C SER A 105 12.48 5.23 1.57
N TYR A 106 12.99 5.72 2.70
CA TYR A 106 12.36 5.54 4.01
C TYR A 106 11.22 6.54 4.22
N THR A 107 10.06 6.04 4.62
CA THR A 107 8.93 6.88 5.07
C THR A 107 8.93 7.08 6.59
N TRP A 108 9.59 6.18 7.33
CA TRP A 108 9.77 6.22 8.78
C TRP A 108 10.95 5.34 9.20
N THR A 109 11.63 5.70 10.29
CA THR A 109 12.69 4.90 10.94
C THR A 109 12.51 5.00 12.46
N ALA A 110 12.56 3.88 13.18
CA ALA A 110 12.74 3.92 14.64
C ALA A 110 14.15 4.43 14.92
N GLN A 111 14.30 5.38 15.86
CA GLN A 111 15.61 5.74 16.41
C GLN A 111 16.09 4.70 17.40
#